data_AF-A0A2V9YFR6-F1
#
_entry.id   AF-A0A2V9YFR6-F1
#
_cell.length_a   1.000
_cell.length_b   1.000
_cell.length_c   1.000
_cell.angle_alpha   90.00
_cell.angle_beta   90.00
_cell.angle_gamma   90.00
#
_symmetry.space_group_name_H-M   'P 1'
#
loop_
_entity.id
_entity.type
_entity.pdbx_description
1 polymer ?
#
loop_
_entity_poly.entity_id
_entity_poly.type
_entity_poly.pdbx_seq_one_letter_code
_entity_poly.pdbx_strand_id
1 'polypeptide(L)'
;MRRRQTFITFISVVQVVLFLAHYFLYQTWTFRHVPAHPRLLEATLGPLSISFVIASVLAFSYTSGPVRVLYKGAASWMGFLSFLFLAALFSWVLLGIATLAGVGIDFHRMVQVLFALAIALGAYGIGNANWTRITRARVRLQNLPDAWRGRRAALITDVHLGHVRNRGFLQRLRRSV
;
A
#
# COMPACT_ATOMS: atom_id res chain seq x y z
N MET A 1 -31.20 -9.43 -8.30
CA MET A 1 -30.39 -9.13 -9.50
C MET A 1 -29.61 -7.81 -9.40
N ARG A 2 -30.23 -6.69 -8.99
CA ARG A 2 -29.59 -5.37 -8.84
C ARG A 2 -28.29 -5.34 -8.01
N ARG A 3 -28.23 -6.03 -6.86
CA ARG A 3 -27.01 -6.09 -6.02
C ARG A 3 -25.82 -6.78 -6.71
N ARG A 4 -26.06 -7.82 -7.53
CA ARG A 4 -25.00 -8.53 -8.28
C ARG A 4 -24.42 -7.65 -9.38
N GLN A 5 -25.26 -6.90 -10.09
CA GLN A 5 -24.82 -5.97 -11.13
C GLN A 5 -23.95 -4.86 -10.53
N THR A 6 -24.38 -4.21 -9.45
CA THR A 6 -23.59 -3.18 -8.77
C THR A 6 -22.22 -3.70 -8.34
N PHE A 7 -22.15 -4.92 -7.81
CA PHE A 7 -20.89 -5.52 -7.39
C PHE A 7 -19.95 -5.80 -8.56
N ILE A 8 -20.46 -6.33 -9.67
CA ILE A 8 -19.68 -6.56 -10.90
C ILE A 8 -19.19 -5.23 -11.46
N THR A 9 -20.05 -4.22 -11.57
CA THR A 9 -19.67 -2.88 -12.04
C THR A 9 -18.55 -2.30 -11.18
N PHE A 10 -18.66 -2.40 -9.85
CA PHE A 10 -17.63 -1.94 -8.94
C PHE A 10 -16.28 -2.64 -9.17
N ILE A 11 -16.28 -3.97 -9.27
CA ILE A 11 -15.05 -4.74 -9.54
C ILE A 11 -14.45 -4.34 -10.89
N SER A 12 -15.26 -4.20 -11.94
CA SER A 12 -14.79 -3.81 -13.26
C SER A 12 -14.15 -2.43 -13.25
N VAL A 13 -14.75 -1.45 -12.56
CA VAL A 13 -14.17 -0.10 -12.42
C VAL A 13 -12.83 -0.16 -11.69
N VAL A 14 -12.75 -0.86 -10.56
CA VAL A 14 -11.50 -1.03 -9.81
C VAL A 14 -10.43 -1.70 -10.68
N GLN A 15 -10.79 -2.76 -11.40
CA GLN A 15 -9.85 -3.48 -12.26
C GLN A 15 -9.33 -2.61 -13.41
N VAL A 16 -10.18 -1.79 -14.03
CA VAL A 16 -9.77 -0.84 -15.07
C VAL A 16 -8.80 0.18 -14.50
N VAL A 17 -9.10 0.77 -13.34
CA VAL A 17 -8.20 1.72 -12.68
C VAL A 17 -6.83 1.09 -12.38
N LEU A 18 -6.82 -0.15 -11.87
CA LEU A 18 -5.58 -0.87 -11.61
C LEU A 18 -4.80 -1.15 -12.90
N PHE A 19 -5.47 -1.58 -13.97
CA PHE A 19 -4.83 -1.77 -15.28
C PHE A 19 -4.21 -0.48 -15.80
N LEU A 20 -4.94 0.63 -15.75
CA LEU A 20 -4.45 1.94 -16.19
C LEU A 20 -3.24 2.39 -15.38
N ALA A 21 -3.25 2.18 -14.05
CA ALA A 21 -2.09 2.50 -13.21
C ALA A 21 -0.85 1.67 -13.59
N HIS A 22 -0.98 0.36 -13.78
CA HIS A 22 0.14 -0.50 -14.18
C HIS A 22 0.63 -0.17 -15.60
N TYR A 23 -0.29 0.09 -16.52
CA TYR A 23 0.03 0.52 -17.87
C TYR A 23 0.76 1.87 -17.88
N PHE A 24 0.35 2.82 -17.03
CA PHE A 24 1.02 4.10 -16.89
C PHE A 24 2.45 3.94 -16.34
N LEU A 25 2.69 3.03 -15.39
CA LEU A 25 4.04 2.69 -14.95
C LEU A 25 4.88 2.09 -16.07
N TYR A 26 4.32 1.16 -16.84
CA TYR A 26 4.99 0.58 -18.00
C TYR A 26 5.40 1.65 -19.01
N GLN A 27 4.45 2.50 -19.41
CA GLN A 27 4.70 3.60 -20.36
C GLN A 27 5.76 4.57 -19.83
N THR A 28 5.71 4.91 -18.54
CA THR A 28 6.69 5.82 -17.94
C THR A 28 8.10 5.21 -17.94
N TRP A 29 8.23 3.91 -17.71
CA TRP A 29 9.53 3.22 -17.74
C TRP A 29 10.11 3.10 -19.16
N THR A 30 9.27 2.77 -20.14
CA THR A 30 9.68 2.55 -21.54
C THR A 30 9.74 3.84 -22.37
N PHE A 31 9.25 4.97 -21.85
CA PHE A 31 9.27 6.23 -22.57
C PHE A 31 10.70 6.66 -22.94
N ARG A 32 10.95 6.84 -24.24
CA ARG A 32 12.25 7.21 -24.85
C ARG A 32 13.40 6.25 -24.57
N HIS A 33 13.13 5.10 -23.96
CA HIS A 33 14.09 4.02 -23.80
C HIS A 33 13.62 2.84 -24.65
N VAL A 34 14.45 2.40 -25.61
CA VAL A 34 14.15 1.23 -26.45
C VAL A 34 15.02 0.06 -25.98
N PRO A 35 14.65 -0.65 -24.91
CA PRO A 35 15.30 -1.91 -24.60
C PRO A 35 14.80 -2.98 -25.58
N ALA A 36 15.64 -3.97 -25.86
CA ALA A 36 15.21 -5.21 -26.50
C ALA A 36 14.08 -5.83 -25.64
N HIS A 37 12.86 -5.85 -26.17
CA HIS A 37 11.62 -6.41 -25.61
C HIS A 37 11.62 -6.68 -24.08
N PRO A 38 11.07 -5.77 -23.25
CA PRO A 38 11.03 -5.95 -21.79
C PRO A 38 9.96 -6.96 -21.36
N ARG A 39 10.00 -8.19 -21.90
CA ARG A 39 9.05 -9.29 -21.63
C ARG A 39 8.92 -9.59 -20.14
N LEU A 40 10.00 -9.42 -19.38
CA LEU A 40 10.00 -9.61 -17.92
C LEU A 40 9.13 -8.57 -17.20
N LEU A 41 9.14 -7.31 -17.66
CA LEU A 41 8.32 -6.25 -17.06
C LEU A 41 6.83 -6.49 -17.31
N GLU A 42 6.49 -6.92 -18.53
CA GLU A 42 5.11 -7.27 -18.90
C GLU A 42 4.62 -8.50 -18.12
N ALA A 43 5.46 -9.53 -18.04
CA ALA A 43 5.18 -10.77 -17.30
C ALA A 43 5.05 -10.55 -15.78
N THR A 44 5.58 -9.46 -15.24
CA THR A 44 5.46 -9.12 -13.81
C THR A 44 4.29 -8.17 -13.53
N LEU A 45 4.18 -7.06 -14.26
CA LEU A 45 3.11 -6.07 -14.04
C LEU A 45 1.72 -6.62 -14.38
N GLY A 46 1.60 -7.49 -15.38
CA GLY A 46 0.34 -8.12 -15.78
C GLY A 46 -0.31 -8.89 -14.62
N PRO A 47 0.33 -9.93 -14.08
CA PRO A 47 -0.18 -10.66 -12.92
C PRO A 47 -0.39 -9.78 -11.67
N LEU A 48 0.50 -8.81 -11.44
CA LEU A 48 0.39 -7.88 -10.31
C LEU A 48 -0.89 -7.03 -10.40
N SER A 49 -1.32 -6.63 -11.60
CA SER A 49 -2.52 -5.81 -11.82
C SER A 49 -3.85 -6.47 -11.44
N ILE A 50 -3.90 -7.81 -11.48
CA ILE A 50 -5.09 -8.60 -11.13
C ILE A 50 -5.00 -9.20 -9.72
N SER A 51 -3.79 -9.29 -9.16
CA SER A 51 -3.51 -9.96 -7.88
C SER A 51 -4.35 -9.43 -6.72
N PHE A 52 -4.53 -8.11 -6.62
CA PHE A 52 -5.26 -7.48 -5.51
C PHE A 52 -6.76 -7.76 -5.56
N VAL A 53 -7.38 -7.72 -6.74
CA VAL A 53 -8.81 -8.01 -6.90
C VAL A 53 -9.08 -9.49 -6.58
N ILE A 54 -8.28 -10.39 -7.14
CA ILE A 54 -8.39 -11.84 -6.85
C ILE A 54 -8.21 -12.10 -5.36
N ALA A 55 -7.17 -11.52 -4.74
CA ALA A 55 -6.90 -11.71 -3.32
C ALA A 55 -8.04 -11.16 -2.44
N SER A 56 -8.65 -10.03 -2.82
CA SER A 56 -9.76 -9.41 -2.08
C SER A 56 -11.03 -10.26 -2.15
N VAL A 57 -11.37 -10.78 -3.34
CA VAL A 57 -12.52 -11.68 -3.52
C VAL A 57 -12.31 -12.98 -2.76
N LEU A 58 -11.11 -13.57 -2.82
CA LEU A 58 -10.78 -14.79 -2.07
C LEU A 58 -10.79 -14.55 -0.56
N ALA A 59 -10.27 -13.42 -0.09
CA ALA A 59 -10.25 -13.10 1.34
C ALA A 59 -11.65 -12.86 1.92
N PHE A 60 -12.62 -12.45 1.10
CA PHE A 60 -14.03 -12.32 1.49
C PHE A 60 -14.69 -13.70 1.69
N SER A 61 -14.33 -14.67 0.86
CA SER A 61 -14.94 -16.02 0.86
C SER A 61 -14.21 -17.02 1.77
N TYR A 62 -12.91 -16.83 2.01
CA TYR A 62 -12.07 -17.80 2.71
C TYR A 62 -11.13 -17.15 3.74
N THR A 63 -10.94 -17.84 4.86
CA THR A 63 -10.08 -17.39 5.97
C THR A 63 -8.89 -18.32 6.23
N SER A 64 -8.35 -18.97 5.18
CA SER A 64 -7.23 -19.90 5.28
C SER A 64 -5.86 -19.19 5.33
N GLY A 65 -4.83 -19.88 5.81
CA GLY A 65 -3.45 -19.38 5.86
C GLY A 65 -2.92 -18.88 4.52
N PRO A 66 -3.03 -19.66 3.42
CA PRO A 66 -2.57 -19.25 2.10
C PRO A 66 -3.26 -17.98 1.57
N VAL A 67 -4.58 -17.87 1.72
CA VAL A 67 -5.36 -16.70 1.30
C VAL A 67 -4.91 -15.44 2.05
N ARG A 68 -4.54 -15.57 3.33
CA ARG A 68 -4.01 -14.44 4.11
C ARG A 68 -2.64 -13.99 3.62
N VAL A 69 -1.76 -14.92 3.25
CA VAL A 69 -0.43 -14.59 2.72
C VAL A 69 -0.59 -13.87 1.37
N LEU A 70 -1.42 -14.41 0.48
CA LEU A 70 -1.74 -13.80 -0.80
C LEU A 70 -2.31 -12.38 -0.63
N TYR A 71 -3.31 -12.21 0.24
CA TYR A 71 -3.90 -10.90 0.51
C TYR A 71 -2.90 -9.90 1.09
N LYS A 72 -2.06 -10.33 2.05
CA LYS A 72 -1.00 -9.46 2.59
C LYS A 72 0.00 -9.04 1.53
N GLY A 73 0.43 -9.97 0.67
CA GLY A 73 1.32 -9.68 -0.45
C GLY A 73 0.69 -8.67 -1.41
N ALA A 74 -0.53 -8.93 -1.86
CA ALA A 74 -1.23 -8.07 -2.80
C ALA A 74 -1.56 -6.67 -2.21
N ALA A 75 -1.96 -6.60 -0.95
CA ALA A 75 -2.19 -5.33 -0.26
C ALA A 75 -0.88 -4.55 -0.04
N SER A 76 0.23 -5.23 0.22
CA SER A 76 1.55 -4.59 0.31
C SER A 76 1.97 -4.05 -1.04
N TRP A 77 1.75 -4.81 -2.13
CA TRP A 77 1.96 -4.36 -3.50
C TRP A 77 1.16 -3.09 -3.83
N MET A 78 -0.11 -2.99 -3.39
CA MET A 78 -0.90 -1.76 -3.57
C MET A 78 -0.26 -0.53 -2.91
N GLY A 79 0.41 -0.71 -1.78
CA GLY A 79 1.21 0.33 -1.15
C GLY A 79 2.38 0.77 -2.05
N PHE A 80 3.16 -0.17 -2.59
CA PHE A 80 4.24 0.13 -3.53
C PHE A 80 3.73 0.79 -4.82
N LEU A 81 2.65 0.27 -5.40
CA LEU A 81 2.01 0.82 -6.59
C LEU A 81 1.65 2.30 -6.40
N SER A 82 1.18 2.69 -5.22
CA SER A 82 0.83 4.08 -4.91
C SER A 82 2.05 5.02 -4.96
N PHE A 83 3.17 4.60 -4.36
CA PHE A 83 4.42 5.38 -4.41
C PHE A 83 5.02 5.42 -5.82
N LEU A 84 5.00 4.29 -6.54
CA LEU A 84 5.47 4.22 -7.93
C LEU A 84 4.62 5.10 -8.85
N PHE A 85 3.30 5.12 -8.65
CA PHE A 85 2.38 5.96 -9.43
C PHE A 85 2.65 7.44 -9.19
N LEU A 86 2.85 7.86 -7.94
CA LEU A 86 3.25 9.23 -7.61
C LEU A 86 4.61 9.58 -8.21
N ALA A 87 5.59 8.69 -8.14
CA ALA A 87 6.89 8.88 -8.77
C ALA A 87 6.77 9.02 -10.29
N ALA A 88 5.90 8.24 -10.93
CA ALA A 88 5.63 8.37 -12.36
C ALA A 88 5.01 9.73 -12.70
N LEU A 89 4.01 10.18 -11.94
CA LEU A 89 3.43 11.52 -12.11
C LEU A 89 4.49 12.62 -11.96
N PHE A 90 5.35 12.53 -10.94
CA PHE A 90 6.44 13.49 -10.76
C PHE A 90 7.44 13.48 -11.91
N SER A 91 7.77 12.32 -12.48
CA SER A 91 8.65 12.24 -13.65
C SER A 91 8.09 13.05 -14.83
N TRP A 92 6.79 12.95 -15.11
CA TRP A 92 6.15 13.71 -16.18
C TRP A 92 6.07 15.21 -15.90
N VAL A 93 5.77 15.59 -14.66
CA VAL A 93 5.76 17.00 -14.23
C VAL A 93 7.16 17.62 -14.36
N LEU A 94 8.19 16.93 -13.88
CA LEU A 94 9.58 17.38 -13.97
C LEU A 94 10.06 17.46 -15.42
N LEU A 95 9.67 16.52 -16.26
CA LEU A 95 9.92 16.60 -17.71
C LEU A 95 9.24 17.83 -18.31
N GLY A 96 7.97 18.08 -18.01
CA GLY A 96 7.24 19.25 -18.48
C GLY A 96 7.94 20.55 -18.09
N ILE A 97 8.31 20.70 -16.82
CA ILE A 97 9.05 21.87 -16.32
C ILE A 97 10.40 22.03 -17.04
N ALA A 98 11.17 20.94 -17.16
CA ALA A 98 12.47 20.98 -17.84
C ALA A 98 12.33 21.39 -19.32
N THR A 99 11.32 20.88 -20.02
CA THR A 99 11.04 21.26 -21.41
C THR A 99 10.66 22.73 -21.54
N LEU A 100 9.86 23.27 -20.62
CA LEU A 100 9.49 24.70 -20.61
C LEU A 100 10.70 25.60 -20.28
N ALA A 101 11.63 25.11 -19.46
CA ALA A 101 12.87 25.81 -19.12
C ALA A 101 13.98 25.66 -20.18
N GLY A 102 13.77 24.86 -21.23
CA GLY A 102 14.79 24.58 -22.24
C GLY A 102 15.95 23.70 -21.75
N VAL A 103 15.79 22.99 -20.63
CA VAL A 103 16.82 22.13 -20.04
C VAL A 103 16.69 20.70 -20.57
N GLY A 104 17.76 20.18 -21.15
CA GLY A 104 17.85 18.78 -21.55
C GLY A 104 18.05 17.87 -20.35
N ILE A 105 17.02 17.10 -19.98
CA ILE A 105 17.10 16.08 -18.92
C ILE A 105 17.12 14.67 -19.51
N ASP A 106 17.92 13.79 -18.91
CA ASP A 106 17.83 12.35 -19.16
C ASP A 106 16.62 11.80 -18.38
N PHE A 107 15.50 11.68 -19.08
CA PHE A 107 14.24 11.21 -18.50
C PHE A 107 14.37 9.81 -17.90
N HIS A 108 15.12 8.92 -18.54
CA HIS A 108 15.22 7.54 -18.08
C HIS A 108 16.01 7.45 -16.76
N ARG A 109 17.14 8.17 -16.64
CA ARG A 109 17.87 8.26 -15.36
C ARG A 109 17.02 8.87 -14.25
N MET A 110 16.25 9.92 -14.54
CA MET A 110 15.35 10.54 -13.57
C MET A 110 14.29 9.54 -13.08
N VAL A 111 13.63 8.81 -13.99
CA VAL A 111 12.66 7.77 -13.65
C VAL A 111 13.28 6.68 -12.79
N GLN A 112 14.49 6.21 -13.13
CA GLN A 112 15.23 5.21 -12.34
C GLN A 112 15.43 5.66 -10.89
N VAL A 113 15.90 6.90 -10.68
CA VAL A 113 16.12 7.46 -9.35
C VAL A 113 14.81 7.58 -8.58
N LEU A 114 13.75 8.12 -9.21
CA LEU A 114 12.45 8.31 -8.57
C LEU A 114 11.78 6.98 -8.23
N PHE A 115 11.86 5.97 -9.09
CA PHE A 115 11.32 4.64 -8.84
C PHE A 115 12.10 3.92 -7.73
N ALA A 116 13.43 4.01 -7.73
CA ALA A 116 14.25 3.46 -6.65
C ALA A 116 13.88 4.09 -5.30
N LEU A 117 13.71 5.42 -5.26
CA LEU A 117 13.25 6.13 -4.07
C LEU A 117 11.84 5.70 -3.65
N ALA A 118 10.90 5.55 -4.59
CA ALA A 118 9.55 5.08 -4.32
C ALA A 118 9.53 3.67 -3.71
N ILE A 119 10.37 2.76 -4.20
CA ILE A 119 10.53 1.42 -3.64
C ILE A 119 11.11 1.50 -2.22
N ALA A 120 12.14 2.31 -2.00
CA ALA A 120 12.73 2.50 -0.67
C ALA A 120 11.72 3.06 0.33
N LEU A 121 10.94 4.07 -0.06
CA LEU A 121 9.87 4.65 0.76
C LEU A 121 8.73 3.66 1.00
N GLY A 122 8.36 2.84 0.02
CA GLY A 122 7.37 1.77 0.19
C GLY A 122 7.83 0.72 1.21
N ALA A 123 9.08 0.28 1.13
CA ALA A 123 9.67 -0.67 2.08
C ALA A 123 9.75 -0.07 3.49
N TYR A 124 10.19 1.18 3.61
CA TYR A 124 10.17 1.93 4.86
C TYR A 124 8.74 2.04 5.42
N GLY A 125 7.75 2.32 4.57
CA GLY A 125 6.34 2.41 4.94
C GLY A 125 5.81 1.12 5.56
N ILE A 126 6.15 -0.04 4.97
CA ILE A 126 5.80 -1.35 5.53
C ILE A 126 6.46 -1.56 6.90
N GLY A 127 7.75 -1.25 7.02
CA GLY A 127 8.46 -1.34 8.30
C GLY A 127 7.83 -0.45 9.37
N ASN A 128 7.57 0.81 9.03
CA ASN A 128 6.96 1.79 9.93
C ASN A 128 5.54 1.38 10.33
N ALA A 129 4.73 0.83 9.42
CA ALA A 129 3.37 0.37 9.72
C ALA A 129 3.33 -0.86 10.65
N ASN A 130 4.40 -1.65 10.67
CA ASN A 130 4.57 -2.78 11.57
C ASN A 130 5.10 -2.36 12.96
N TRP A 131 5.66 -1.15 13.09
CA TRP A 131 6.14 -0.62 14.37
C TRP A 131 4.97 -0.11 15.22
N THR A 132 4.59 -0.88 16.24
CA THR A 132 3.56 -0.47 17.19
C THR A 132 4.19 0.37 18.31
N ARG A 133 3.84 1.66 18.41
CA ARG A 133 4.34 2.55 19.46
C ARG A 133 3.45 2.47 20.70
N ILE A 134 4.06 2.27 21.88
CA ILE A 134 3.37 2.27 23.17
C ILE A 134 3.67 3.60 23.86
N THR A 135 2.66 4.45 23.96
CA THR A 135 2.78 5.75 24.65
C THR A 135 2.23 5.61 26.07
N ARG A 136 3.02 6.00 27.06
CA ARG A 136 2.61 6.01 28.47
C ARG A 136 2.38 7.44 28.92
N ALA A 137 1.12 7.81 29.16
CA ALA A 137 0.76 9.12 29.68
C ALA A 137 0.34 9.00 31.16
N ARG A 138 0.87 9.88 32.02
CA ARG A 138 0.39 10.03 33.40
C ARG A 138 -0.70 11.08 33.42
N VAL A 139 -1.95 10.64 33.59
CA VAL A 139 -3.10 11.54 33.69
C VAL A 139 -3.29 11.91 35.17
N ARG A 140 -3.30 13.21 35.48
CA ARG A 140 -3.67 13.73 36.81
C ARG A 140 -5.14 14.15 36.76
N LEU A 141 -5.99 13.46 37.52
CA LEU A 141 -7.42 13.76 37.61
C LEU A 141 -7.71 14.35 39.00
N GLN A 142 -8.35 15.51 39.06
CA GLN A 142 -8.58 16.25 40.31
C GLN A 142 -9.54 15.54 41.28
N ASN A 143 -10.37 14.60 40.80
CA ASN A 143 -11.33 13.83 41.61
C ASN A 143 -11.21 12.32 41.37
N LEU A 144 -9.99 11.76 41.35
CA LEU A 144 -9.82 10.33 41.14
C LEU A 144 -10.23 9.54 42.41
N PRO A 145 -11.18 8.59 42.33
CA PRO A 145 -11.57 7.78 43.49
C PRO A 145 -10.37 6.97 44.03
N ASP A 146 -10.31 6.78 45.35
CA ASP A 146 -9.18 6.09 46.00
C ASP A 146 -8.94 4.69 45.46
N ALA A 147 -10.00 3.98 45.06
CA ALA A 147 -9.92 2.66 44.42
C ALA A 147 -9.09 2.62 43.12
N TRP A 148 -8.91 3.77 42.46
CA TRP A 148 -8.18 3.93 41.20
C TRP A 148 -6.77 4.50 41.37
N ARG A 149 -6.37 4.94 42.58
CA ARG A 149 -5.01 5.42 42.83
C ARG A 149 -4.01 4.28 42.62
N GLY A 150 -2.95 4.55 41.85
CA GLY A 150 -1.90 3.57 41.54
C GLY A 150 -2.29 2.52 40.48
N ARG A 151 -3.51 2.55 39.94
CA ARG A 151 -3.93 1.62 38.87
C ARG A 151 -3.46 2.09 37.49
N ARG A 152 -3.22 1.12 36.61
CA ARG A 152 -2.92 1.34 35.19
C ARG A 152 -4.13 0.93 34.36
N ALA A 153 -4.52 1.79 33.43
CA ALA A 153 -5.54 1.49 32.44
C ALA A 153 -4.88 1.49 31.04
N ALA A 154 -5.22 0.50 30.22
CA ALA A 154 -4.86 0.48 28.81
C ALA A 154 -6.05 0.93 27.98
N LEU A 155 -5.86 2.01 27.22
CA LEU A 155 -6.79 2.43 26.20
C LEU A 155 -6.28 1.92 24.85
N ILE A 156 -7.08 1.08 24.20
CA ILE A 156 -6.78 0.54 22.87
C ILE A 156 -7.97 0.90 21.98
N THR A 157 -7.76 1.79 21.02
CA THR A 157 -8.78 2.21 20.04
C THR A 157 -8.43 1.70 18.65
N ASP A 158 -9.42 1.70 17.74
CA ASP A 158 -9.26 1.42 16.31
C ASP A 158 -8.53 0.12 15.97
N VAL A 159 -8.82 -0.93 16.73
CA VAL A 159 -8.33 -2.27 16.44
C VAL A 159 -9.13 -2.84 15.27
N HIS A 160 -8.83 -2.39 14.06
CA HIS A 160 -9.35 -2.97 12.83
C HIS A 160 -8.75 -4.37 12.62
N LEU A 161 -9.37 -5.35 13.24
CA LEU A 161 -9.03 -6.76 13.09
C LEU A 161 -9.52 -7.27 11.74
N GLY A 162 -8.65 -8.00 11.05
CA GLY A 162 -8.92 -8.57 9.74
C GLY A 162 -7.81 -9.54 9.33
N HIS A 163 -7.65 -9.78 8.03
CA HIS A 163 -6.63 -10.71 7.52
C HIS A 163 -5.19 -10.23 7.78
N VAL A 164 -4.99 -8.92 7.98
CA VAL A 164 -3.67 -8.33 8.26
C VAL A 164 -3.33 -8.36 9.76
N ARG A 165 -4.17 -7.76 10.62
CA ARG A 165 -4.03 -7.72 12.08
C ARG A 165 -5.07 -8.62 12.73
N ASN A 166 -4.63 -9.66 13.45
CA ASN A 166 -5.50 -10.73 13.94
C ASN A 166 -5.41 -10.93 15.46
N ARG A 167 -6.00 -12.02 15.99
CA ARG A 167 -5.95 -12.40 17.41
C ARG A 167 -4.53 -12.42 18.00
N GLY A 168 -3.51 -12.80 17.22
CA GLY A 168 -2.12 -12.79 17.68
C GLY A 168 -1.58 -11.38 17.93
N PHE A 169 -2.03 -10.38 17.16
CA PHE A 169 -1.71 -8.97 17.43
C PHE A 169 -2.31 -8.50 18.75
N LEU A 170 -3.58 -8.85 19.01
CA LEU A 170 -4.22 -8.55 20.31
C LEU A 170 -3.54 -9.21 21.49
N GLN A 171 -3.11 -10.47 21.34
CA GLN A 171 -2.37 -11.16 22.40
C GLN A 171 -1.02 -10.51 22.69
N ARG A 172 -0.31 -10.03 21.66
CA ARG A 172 0.91 -9.23 21.86
C ARG A 172 0.60 -7.94 22.59
N LEU A 173 -0.45 -7.22 22.19
CA LEU A 173 -0.84 -5.94 22.80
C LEU A 173 -1.20 -6.08 24.28
N ARG A 174 -1.92 -7.15 24.64
CA ARG A 174 -2.23 -7.49 26.04
C ARG A 174 -0.97 -7.71 26.89
N ARG A 175 0.10 -8.29 26.33
CA ARG A 175 1.35 -8.56 27.07
C ARG A 175 2.20 -7.30 27.30
N SER A 176 1.94 -6.22 26.57
CA SER A 176 2.75 -5.00 26.60
C SER A 176 2.27 -3.95 27.61
N VAL A 177 1.11 -4.18 28.22
CA VAL A 177 0.44 -3.32 29.22
C VAL A 177 0.69 -3.88 30.61
#